data_AF-A0A2M7QMA3-F1
#
_entry.id   AF-A0A2M7QMA3-F1
#
_cell.length_a   1.000
_cell.length_b   1.000
_cell.length_c   1.000
_cell.angle_alpha   90.00
_cell.angle_beta   90.00
_cell.angle_gamma   90.00
#
_symmetry.space_group_name_H-M   'P 1'
#
loop_
_entity.id
_entity.type
_entity.pdbx_description
1 polymer ?
#
loop_
_entity_poly.entity_id
_entity_poly.type
_entity_poly.pdbx_seq_one_letter_code
_entity_poly.pdbx_strand_id
1 'polypeptide(L)'
;MASETLGEGGDAPLVVAHGLLGAGRNWGALAKRLAKRRKVIVVDMRGHGDSPWSDDVSYPAMAADLAGTIAAEAGGRADVMGHSMGGKAAMTLALEHPARVRKLIVADIAPVAYDHSHADTLAAMAALDLSTITRRAEADRA
;
A
#
# COMPACT_ATOMS: atom_id res chain seq x y z
N MET A 1 7.30 6.47 -4.97
CA MET A 1 7.46 5.44 -3.92
C MET A 1 8.35 4.34 -4.44
N ALA A 2 8.97 3.54 -3.57
CA ALA A 2 9.53 2.26 -4.00
C ALA A 2 8.40 1.38 -4.54
N SER A 3 8.65 0.68 -5.64
CA SER A 3 7.67 -0.15 -6.32
C SER A 3 8.34 -1.31 -7.03
N GLU A 4 7.59 -2.40 -7.21
CA GLU A 4 7.92 -3.47 -8.14
C GLU A 4 6.90 -3.45 -9.28
N THR A 5 7.40 -3.44 -10.51
CA THR A 5 6.58 -3.50 -11.72
C THR A 5 6.68 -4.88 -12.35
N LEU A 6 5.54 -5.48 -12.68
CA LEU A 6 5.45 -6.77 -13.34
C LEU A 6 4.56 -6.71 -14.59
N GLY A 7 5.04 -7.34 -15.67
CA GLY A 7 4.32 -7.48 -16.92
C GLY A 7 4.24 -6.20 -17.74
N GLU A 8 4.02 -6.36 -19.05
CA GLU A 8 3.93 -5.28 -20.04
C GLU A 8 2.63 -5.37 -20.86
N GLY A 9 1.64 -6.13 -20.36
CA GLY A 9 0.43 -6.48 -21.12
C GLY A 9 -0.44 -5.28 -21.53
N GLY A 10 -1.28 -5.47 -22.55
CA GLY A 10 -2.04 -4.39 -23.21
C GLY A 10 -3.30 -3.90 -22.49
N ASP A 11 -3.81 -4.63 -21.50
CA ASP A 11 -4.87 -4.12 -20.63
C ASP A 11 -4.31 -2.93 -19.80
N ALA A 12 -5.16 -1.96 -19.43
CA ALA A 12 -4.71 -0.77 -18.69
C ALA A 12 -3.89 -1.13 -17.43
N PRO A 13 -2.93 -0.30 -16.97
CA PRO A 13 -2.12 -0.63 -15.80
C PRO A 13 -2.95 -0.74 -14.52
N LEU A 14 -2.44 -1.52 -13.55
CA LEU A 14 -2.98 -1.66 -12.21
C LEU A 14 -1.94 -1.25 -11.19
N VAL A 15 -2.27 -0.30 -10.32
CA VAL A 15 -1.48 0.03 -9.12
C VAL A 15 -2.10 -0.65 -7.91
N VAL A 16 -1.30 -1.31 -7.08
CA VAL A 16 -1.74 -2.02 -5.88
C VAL A 16 -1.08 -1.43 -4.64
N ALA A 17 -1.89 -0.89 -3.73
CA ALA A 17 -1.50 -0.28 -2.47
C ALA A 17 -1.84 -1.19 -1.28
N HIS A 18 -0.83 -1.55 -0.48
CA HIS A 18 -0.99 -2.45 0.67
C HIS A 18 -1.56 -1.73 1.91
N GLY A 19 -1.89 -2.52 2.94
CA GLY A 19 -2.40 -2.04 4.24
C GLY A 19 -1.30 -1.70 5.23
N LEU A 20 -1.68 -1.19 6.41
CA LEU A 20 -0.75 -0.87 7.50
C LEU A 20 0.09 -2.10 7.88
N LEU A 21 1.38 -1.91 8.22
CA LEU A 21 2.37 -2.96 8.51
C LEU A 21 2.68 -3.91 7.34
N GLY A 22 2.17 -3.63 6.14
CA GLY A 22 2.44 -4.41 4.93
C GLY A 22 3.61 -3.89 4.11
N ALA A 23 3.81 -4.52 2.95
CA ALA A 23 4.70 -4.11 1.87
C ALA A 23 4.14 -4.61 0.52
N GLY A 24 4.56 -4.02 -0.59
CA GLY A 24 4.16 -4.38 -1.95
C GLY A 24 4.38 -5.86 -2.25
N ARG A 25 5.48 -6.44 -1.73
CA ARG A 25 5.79 -7.88 -1.86
C ARG A 25 4.70 -8.81 -1.33
N ASN A 26 3.84 -8.37 -0.40
CA ASN A 26 2.70 -9.18 0.06
C ASN A 26 1.71 -9.51 -1.06
N TRP A 27 1.73 -8.73 -2.14
CA TRP A 27 0.86 -8.90 -3.31
C TRP A 27 1.50 -9.67 -4.47
N GLY A 28 2.75 -10.14 -4.31
CA GLY A 28 3.54 -10.70 -5.41
C GLY A 28 2.86 -11.87 -6.14
N ALA A 29 2.18 -12.77 -5.44
CA ALA A 29 1.47 -13.89 -6.06
C ALA A 29 0.28 -13.42 -6.94
N LEU A 30 -0.50 -12.45 -6.45
CA LEU A 30 -1.59 -11.85 -7.22
C LEU A 30 -1.03 -11.07 -8.41
N ALA A 31 0.00 -10.26 -8.17
CA ALA A 31 0.63 -9.42 -9.18
C ALA A 31 1.17 -10.27 -10.35
N LYS A 32 1.90 -11.35 -10.06
CA LYS A 32 2.39 -12.30 -11.09
C LYS A 32 1.27 -12.90 -11.94
N ARG A 33 0.11 -13.20 -11.33
CA ARG A 33 -1.04 -13.75 -12.07
C ARG A 33 -1.69 -12.70 -12.98
N LEU A 34 -1.84 -11.47 -12.50
CA LEU A 34 -2.44 -10.37 -13.25
C LEU A 34 -1.48 -9.82 -14.33
N ALA A 35 -0.16 -9.88 -14.08
CA ALA A 35 0.90 -9.45 -14.99
C ALA A 35 0.89 -10.17 -16.34
N LYS A 36 0.24 -11.33 -16.44
CA LYS A 36 0.02 -12.05 -17.70
C LYS A 36 -0.81 -11.26 -18.72
N ARG A 37 -1.56 -10.23 -18.29
CA ARG A 37 -2.50 -9.50 -19.14
C ARG A 37 -2.31 -7.98 -19.13
N ARG A 38 -1.75 -7.43 -18.06
CA ARG A 38 -1.59 -5.99 -17.83
C ARG A 38 -0.30 -5.68 -17.10
N LYS A 39 0.18 -4.44 -17.20
CA LYS A 39 1.19 -3.93 -16.28
C LYS A 39 0.65 -3.83 -14.85
N VAL A 40 1.35 -4.39 -13.88
CA VAL A 40 0.99 -4.34 -12.45
C VAL A 40 2.12 -3.70 -11.67
N ILE A 41 1.81 -2.65 -10.92
CA ILE A 41 2.76 -1.90 -10.09
C ILE A 41 2.33 -2.11 -8.64
N VAL A 42 3.11 -2.87 -7.88
CA VAL A 42 2.91 -3.01 -6.44
C VAL A 42 3.80 -2.00 -5.73
N VAL A 43 3.21 -1.10 -4.95
CA VAL A 43 3.96 -0.05 -4.26
C VAL A 43 4.22 -0.45 -2.82
N ASP A 44 5.38 -0.07 -2.31
CA ASP A 44 5.57 0.10 -0.87
C ASP A 44 5.03 1.48 -0.51
N MET A 45 3.97 1.53 0.30
CA MET A 45 3.38 2.79 0.76
C MET A 45 4.41 3.56 1.60
N ARG A 46 4.31 4.90 1.64
CA ARG A 46 5.20 5.72 2.49
C ARG A 46 5.33 5.17 3.92
N GLY A 47 6.54 5.24 4.47
CA GLY A 47 6.88 4.67 5.78
C GLY A 47 6.83 3.14 5.87
N HIS A 48 6.79 2.43 4.73
CA HIS A 48 6.78 0.97 4.68
C HIS A 48 7.75 0.44 3.64
N GLY A 49 8.20 -0.81 3.83
CA GLY A 49 9.09 -1.49 2.89
C GLY A 49 10.35 -0.68 2.61
N ASP A 50 10.65 -0.51 1.32
CA ASP A 50 11.82 0.25 0.85
C ASP A 50 11.47 1.72 0.51
N SER A 51 10.23 2.15 0.74
CA SER A 51 9.83 3.55 0.57
C SER A 51 10.36 4.42 1.71
N PRO A 52 10.65 5.71 1.45
CA PRO A 52 11.14 6.62 2.48
C PRO A 52 10.20 6.73 3.69
N TRP A 53 10.81 6.91 4.85
CA TRP A 53 10.10 7.29 6.08
C TRP A 53 9.73 8.76 6.04
N SER A 54 8.58 9.10 6.63
CA SER A 54 8.08 10.46 6.72
C SER A 54 7.30 10.63 8.01
N ASP A 55 7.39 11.83 8.60
CA ASP A 55 6.56 12.22 9.74
C ASP A 55 5.09 12.45 9.31
N ASP A 56 4.83 12.71 8.02
CA ASP A 56 3.48 12.84 7.48
C ASP A 56 2.99 11.50 6.90
N VAL A 57 2.09 10.87 7.66
CA VAL A 57 1.42 9.62 7.30
C VAL A 57 -0.06 9.82 6.97
N SER A 58 -0.45 11.04 6.59
CA SER A 58 -1.85 11.37 6.25
C SER A 58 -2.30 10.74 4.92
N TYR A 59 -3.61 10.48 4.79
CA TYR A 59 -4.16 9.95 3.53
C TYR A 59 -3.99 10.86 2.31
N PRO A 60 -4.12 12.20 2.41
CA PRO A 60 -3.81 13.10 1.28
C PRO A 60 -2.37 12.95 0.81
N ALA A 61 -1.42 12.82 1.73
CA ALA A 61 -0.03 12.67 1.35
C ALA A 61 0.24 11.28 0.71
N MET A 62 -0.35 10.21 1.24
CA MET A 62 -0.35 8.89 0.58
C MET A 62 -0.98 8.92 -0.81
N ALA A 63 -2.08 9.67 -0.98
CA ALA A 63 -2.75 9.84 -2.27
C ALA A 63 -1.88 10.60 -3.27
N ALA A 64 -1.17 11.63 -2.84
CA ALA A 64 -0.23 12.38 -3.68
C ALA A 64 0.91 11.49 -4.17
N ASP A 65 1.46 10.62 -3.31
CA ASP A 65 2.48 9.65 -3.72
C ASP A 65 1.95 8.66 -4.76
N LEU A 66 0.74 8.13 -4.55
CA LEU A 66 0.09 7.24 -5.52
C LEU A 66 -0.13 7.96 -6.85
N ALA A 67 -0.57 9.22 -6.84
CA ALA A 67 -0.72 10.02 -8.04
C ALA A 67 0.62 10.22 -8.78
N GLY A 68 1.70 10.45 -8.03
CA GLY A 68 3.06 10.54 -8.55
C GLY A 68 3.53 9.23 -9.21
N THR A 69 3.33 8.09 -8.55
CA THR A 69 3.64 6.78 -9.13
C THR A 69 2.79 6.49 -10.37
N ILE A 70 1.49 6.81 -10.37
CA ILE A 70 0.65 6.64 -11.56
C ILE A 70 1.15 7.50 -12.73
N ALA A 71 1.57 8.74 -12.46
CA ALA A 71 2.13 9.63 -13.47
C ALA A 71 3.45 9.11 -14.04
N ALA A 72 4.36 8.66 -13.18
CA ALA A 72 5.70 8.24 -13.58
C ALA A 72 5.73 6.84 -14.23
N GLU A 73 4.95 5.89 -13.71
CA GLU A 73 5.12 4.47 -14.02
C GLU A 73 3.91 3.87 -14.77
N ALA A 74 2.73 4.45 -14.62
CA ALA A 74 1.48 3.91 -15.17
C ALA A 74 0.92 4.71 -16.37
N GLY A 75 1.73 5.58 -17.00
CA GLY A 75 1.29 6.36 -18.16
C GLY A 75 0.22 7.40 -17.84
N GLY A 76 0.14 7.83 -16.57
CA GLY A 76 -0.72 8.94 -16.15
C GLY A 76 -2.14 8.56 -15.72
N ARG A 77 -2.61 7.34 -15.98
CA ARG A 77 -3.93 6.88 -15.52
C ARG A 77 -3.99 5.36 -15.39
N ALA A 78 -4.50 4.85 -14.26
CA ALA A 78 -4.49 3.43 -13.95
C ALA A 78 -5.78 2.95 -13.27
N ASP A 79 -5.99 1.63 -13.24
CA ASP A 79 -6.83 1.05 -12.18
C ASP A 79 -6.05 1.06 -10.87
N VAL A 80 -6.75 1.25 -9.76
CA VAL A 80 -6.13 1.30 -8.44
C VAL A 80 -6.83 0.33 -7.52
N MET A 81 -6.06 -0.58 -6.92
CA MET A 81 -6.50 -1.47 -5.86
C MET A 81 -5.83 -1.04 -4.55
N GLY A 82 -6.63 -0.81 -3.52
CA GLY A 82 -6.13 -0.49 -2.18
C GLY A 82 -6.73 -1.41 -1.13
N HIS A 83 -5.88 -1.94 -0.26
CA HIS A 83 -6.30 -2.76 0.89
C HIS A 83 -6.16 -2.00 2.20
N SER A 84 -7.17 -2.02 3.07
CA SER A 84 -7.11 -1.41 4.40
C SER A 84 -6.63 0.06 4.34
N MET A 85 -5.52 0.40 4.97
CA MET A 85 -4.85 1.72 4.84
C MET A 85 -4.70 2.17 3.37
N GLY A 86 -4.20 1.30 2.49
CA GLY A 86 -4.07 1.58 1.06
C GLY A 86 -5.42 1.78 0.37
N GLY A 87 -6.49 1.18 0.88
CA GLY A 87 -7.86 1.41 0.41
C GLY A 87 -8.36 2.82 0.72
N LYS A 88 -8.12 3.31 1.94
CA LYS A 88 -8.41 4.71 2.31
C LYS A 88 -7.59 5.69 1.49
N ALA A 89 -6.28 5.44 1.31
CA ALA A 89 -5.44 6.25 0.44
C ALA A 89 -5.92 6.27 -1.02
N ALA A 90 -6.36 5.12 -1.55
CA ALA A 90 -6.89 5.01 -2.91
C ALA A 90 -8.24 5.73 -3.08
N MET A 91 -9.10 5.74 -2.05
CA MET A 91 -10.31 6.56 -2.03
C MET A 91 -9.97 8.05 -2.03
N THR A 92 -9.03 8.49 -1.19
CA THR A 92 -8.55 9.88 -1.17
C THR A 92 -7.96 10.29 -2.52
N LEU A 93 -7.16 9.43 -3.16
CA LEU A 93 -6.67 9.62 -4.52
C LEU A 93 -7.80 9.82 -5.54
N ALA A 94 -8.87 9.04 -5.45
CA ALA A 94 -10.00 9.17 -6.36
C ALA A 94 -10.76 10.49 -6.19
N LEU A 95 -10.74 11.08 -4.99
CA LEU A 95 -11.34 12.39 -4.69
C LEU A 95 -10.44 13.55 -5.13
N GLU A 96 -9.14 13.49 -4.82
CA GLU A 96 -8.19 14.60 -5.04
C GLU A 96 -7.58 14.59 -6.45
N HIS A 97 -7.42 13.41 -7.05
CA HIS A 97 -6.81 13.21 -8.36
C HIS A 97 -7.66 12.30 -9.28
N PRO A 98 -8.97 12.58 -9.49
CA PRO A 98 -9.89 11.68 -10.20
C PRO A 98 -9.42 11.32 -11.62
N ALA A 99 -8.74 12.23 -12.31
CA ALA A 99 -8.21 11.99 -13.65
C ALA A 99 -7.16 10.86 -13.70
N ARG A 100 -6.50 10.55 -12.57
CA ARG A 100 -5.51 9.46 -12.45
C ARG A 100 -6.15 8.10 -12.26
N VAL A 101 -7.43 8.04 -11.87
CA VAL A 101 -8.14 6.80 -11.55
C VAL A 101 -9.08 6.41 -12.69
N ARG A 102 -8.94 5.19 -13.19
CA ARG A 102 -9.85 4.59 -14.19
C ARG A 102 -10.93 3.73 -13.54
N LYS A 103 -10.51 2.85 -12.63
CA LYS A 103 -11.37 2.04 -11.77
C LYS A 103 -10.74 1.99 -10.40
N LEU A 104 -11.58 2.00 -9.36
CA LEU A 104 -11.16 1.86 -7.97
C LEU A 104 -11.63 0.51 -7.43
N ILE A 105 -10.73 -0.23 -6.80
CA ILE A 105 -11.01 -1.49 -6.11
C ILE A 105 -10.58 -1.32 -4.66
N VAL A 106 -11.54 -1.49 -3.75
CA VAL A 106 -11.32 -1.36 -2.31
C VAL A 106 -11.42 -2.74 -1.69
N ALA A 107 -10.36 -3.19 -1.05
CA ALA A 107 -10.30 -4.47 -0.37
C ALA A 107 -10.33 -4.27 1.15
N ASP A 108 -11.36 -4.83 1.79
CA ASP A 108 -11.46 -4.99 3.24
C ASP A 108 -11.32 -3.69 4.05
N ILE A 109 -11.99 -2.62 3.59
CA ILE A 109 -12.08 -1.35 4.33
C ILE A 109 -13.27 -0.52 3.86
N ALA A 110 -13.94 0.14 4.81
CA ALA A 110 -14.99 1.13 4.55
C ALA A 110 -14.53 2.58 4.81
N PRO A 111 -15.14 3.59 4.14
CA PRO A 111 -14.86 5.02 4.33
C PRO A 111 -15.53 5.56 5.61
N VAL A 112 -15.22 4.95 6.75
CA VAL A 112 -15.75 5.33 8.05
C VAL A 112 -14.61 5.61 9.03
N ALA A 113 -14.92 6.42 10.04
CA ALA A 113 -14.11 6.49 11.25
C ALA A 113 -14.29 5.17 12.01
N TYR A 114 -13.17 4.57 12.41
CA TYR A 114 -13.19 3.42 13.30
C TYR A 114 -12.78 3.89 14.69
N ASP A 115 -13.43 3.30 15.66
CA ASP A 115 -13.37 3.59 17.08
C ASP A 115 -12.47 2.61 17.83
N HIS A 116 -12.16 1.46 17.21
CA HIS A 116 -11.11 0.55 17.69
C HIS A 116 -9.72 1.01 17.25
N SER A 117 -8.73 0.81 18.11
CA SER A 117 -7.33 1.18 17.88
C SER A 117 -6.44 -0.05 17.94
N HIS A 118 -5.35 -0.03 17.16
CA HIS A 118 -4.25 -0.98 17.29
C HIS A 118 -3.21 -0.53 18.34
N ALA A 119 -3.52 0.46 19.17
CA ALA A 119 -2.59 1.07 20.12
C ALA A 119 -1.91 0.04 21.03
N ASP A 120 -2.66 -0.90 21.61
CA ASP A 120 -2.09 -1.90 22.53
C ASP A 120 -1.11 -2.83 21.79
N THR A 121 -1.47 -3.26 20.57
CA THR A 121 -0.59 -4.08 19.73
C THR A 121 0.67 -3.31 19.32
N LEU A 122 0.52 -2.04 18.93
CA LEU A 122 1.65 -1.19 18.56
C LEU A 122 2.56 -0.89 19.76
N ALA A 123 1.99 -0.66 20.94
CA ALA A 123 2.73 -0.47 22.18
C ALA A 123 3.52 -1.73 22.56
N ALA A 124 2.89 -2.91 22.46
CA ALA A 124 3.56 -4.18 22.68
C ALA A 124 4.72 -4.38 21.68
N MET A 125 4.50 -4.12 20.39
CA MET A 125 5.55 -4.21 19.36
C MET A 125 6.70 -3.24 19.63
N ALA A 126 6.41 -2.01 20.07
CA ALA A 126 7.40 -0.99 20.37
C ALA A 126 8.20 -1.29 21.64
N ALA A 127 7.64 -2.06 22.57
CA ALA A 127 8.30 -2.45 23.82
C ALA A 127 9.30 -3.62 23.62
N LEU A 128 9.25 -4.32 22.49
CA LEU A 128 10.16 -5.43 22.21
C LEU A 128 11.60 -4.93 22.03
N ASP A 129 12.52 -5.50 22.81
CA ASP A 129 13.96 -5.29 22.62
C ASP A 129 14.48 -6.16 21.47
N LEU A 130 14.48 -5.58 20.27
CA LEU A 130 14.96 -6.27 19.06
C LEU A 130 16.47 -6.56 19.07
N SER A 131 17.24 -6.05 20.05
CA SER A 131 18.66 -6.39 20.20
C SER A 131 18.87 -7.78 20.82
N THR A 132 17.88 -8.27 21.58
CA THR A 132 17.93 -9.58 22.26
C THR A 132 17.05 -10.63 21.61
N ILE A 133 16.07 -10.20 20.80
CA ILE A 133 15.10 -11.06 20.14
C ILE A 133 15.57 -11.37 18.71
N THR A 134 15.81 -12.66 18.43
CA THR A 134 16.26 -13.12 17.10
C THR A 134 15.22 -13.98 16.38
N ARG A 135 14.25 -14.51 17.12
CA ARG A 135 13.19 -15.38 16.60
C ARG A 135 11.81 -14.88 17.03
N ARG A 136 10.82 -15.06 16.16
CA ARG A 136 9.42 -14.71 16.45
C ARG A 136 8.90 -15.35 17.74
N ALA A 137 9.25 -16.62 17.99
CA ALA A 137 8.83 -17.31 19.21
C ALA A 137 9.39 -16.68 20.50
N GLU A 138 10.50 -15.92 20.42
CA GLU A 138 11.02 -15.16 21.56
C GLU A 138 10.21 -13.87 21.77
N ALA A 139 9.81 -13.19 20.69
CA ALA A 139 8.88 -12.06 20.75
C ALA A 139 7.52 -12.47 21.33
N ASP A 140 6.98 -13.64 20.98
CA ASP A 140 5.69 -14.12 21.48
C ASP A 140 5.71 -14.43 23.01
N ARG A 141 6.90 -14.55 23.62
CA ARG A 141 7.08 -14.83 25.05
C ARG A 141 7.50 -13.61 25.88
N ALA A 142 7.91 -12.53 25.23
CA ALA A 142 8.37 -11.29 25.87
C ALA A 142 7.17 -10.41 26.22
#